data_AF-A0A3B1CWD0-F1
#
_entry.id   AF-A0A3B1CWD0-F1
#
_cell.length_a   1.000
_cell.length_b   1.000
_cell.length_c   1.000
_cell.angle_alpha   90.00
_cell.angle_beta   90.00
_cell.angle_gamma   90.00
#
_symmetry.space_group_name_H-M   'P 1'
#
loop_
_entity.id
_entity.type
_entity.pdbx_description
1 polymer ?
#
loop_
_entity_poly.entity_id
_entity_poly.type
_entity_poly.pdbx_seq_one_letter_code
_entity_poly.pdbx_strand_id
1 'polypeptide(L)'
;EETDGPSLPFGGMEEYRYCSADGKPVLNPRPGVQGDIARAYFYMSRLYKLPIPDDLEDRLRLWHLKDPPDTWEEERNSLIEMVQGNRNPFIDHPERVERVRDF
;
A
#
# COMPACT_ATOMS: atom_id res chain seq x y z
N GLU A 1 18.75 21.02 18.67
CA GLU A 1 17.43 21.46 18.20
C GLU A 1 17.13 20.70 16.93
N GLU A 2 16.34 19.63 17.07
CA GLU A 2 15.88 18.80 15.97
C GLU A 2 14.73 19.55 15.31
N THR A 3 14.95 20.08 14.10
CA THR A 3 13.88 20.72 13.34
C THR A 3 12.95 19.62 12.84
N ASP A 4 11.86 19.42 13.57
CA ASP A 4 10.73 18.58 13.18
C ASP A 4 10.11 19.18 11.91
N GLY A 5 10.65 18.76 10.76
CA GLY A 5 10.08 19.07 9.45
C GLY A 5 8.67 18.49 9.38
N PRO A 6 7.76 19.07 8.58
CA PRO A 6 6.42 18.53 8.47
C PRO A 6 6.52 17.04 8.12
N SER A 7 5.90 16.19 8.94
CA SER A 7 5.78 14.77 8.66
C SER A 7 5.02 14.64 7.33
N LEU A 8 5.76 14.52 6.24
CA LEU A 8 5.17 14.28 4.93
C LEU A 8 4.35 12.99 5.08
N PRO A 9 3.05 13.02 4.79
CA PRO A 9 2.22 11.83 4.92
C PRO A 9 2.89 10.71 4.11
N PHE A 10 3.02 9.53 4.71
CA PHE A 10 3.49 8.36 3.98
C PHE A 10 2.47 8.05 2.89
N GLY A 11 2.74 8.55 1.69
CA GLY A 11 1.80 8.49 0.59
C GLY A 11 1.80 9.75 -0.28
N GLY A 12 2.97 10.11 -0.81
CA GLY A 12 3.15 11.11 -1.88
C GLY A 12 2.44 10.76 -3.20
N MET A 13 1.24 10.18 -3.16
CA MET A 13 0.40 9.93 -4.33
C MET A 13 0.06 11.20 -5.10
N GLU A 14 0.14 12.40 -4.49
CA GLU A 14 0.01 13.66 -5.22
C GLU A 14 1.12 13.87 -6.26
N GLU A 15 2.33 13.37 -5.99
CA GLU A 15 3.50 13.51 -6.86
C GLU A 15 3.52 12.45 -7.98
N TYR A 16 2.92 11.28 -7.77
CA TYR A 16 2.83 10.20 -8.76
C TYR A 16 1.58 10.30 -9.65
N ARG A 17 1.20 11.52 -10.02
CA ARG A 17 0.08 11.75 -10.94
C ARG A 17 0.47 11.23 -12.33
N TYR A 18 -0.03 10.06 -12.70
CA TYR A 18 0.13 9.57 -14.07
C TYR A 18 -0.89 10.26 -14.98
N CYS A 19 -0.41 10.84 -16.08
CA CYS A 19 -1.27 11.40 -17.12
C CYS A 19 -1.76 10.28 -18.04
N SER A 20 -3.08 10.21 -18.27
CA SER A 20 -3.59 9.39 -19.38
C SER A 20 -3.02 9.91 -20.72
N ALA A 21 -3.09 9.10 -21.78
CA ALA A 21 -2.71 9.52 -23.13
C ALA A 21 -3.41 10.83 -23.58
N ASP A 22 -4.57 11.13 -22.99
CA ASP A 22 -5.35 12.36 -23.19
C ASP A 22 -4.86 13.57 -22.36
N GLY A 23 -3.74 13.45 -21.64
CA GLY A 23 -3.17 14.51 -20.80
C GLY A 23 -3.96 14.80 -19.51
N LYS A 24 -5.01 14.04 -19.21
CA LYS A 24 -5.80 14.22 -17.99
C LYS A 24 -5.12 13.55 -16.81
N PRO A 25 -5.06 14.22 -15.65
CA PRO A 25 -4.56 13.59 -14.43
C PRO A 25 -5.49 12.44 -14.04
N VAL A 26 -4.94 11.24 -13.91
CA VAL A 26 -5.68 10.11 -13.37
C VAL A 26 -5.61 10.21 -11.85
N LEU A 27 -6.77 10.35 -11.21
CA LEU A 27 -6.88 10.56 -9.77
C LEU A 27 -6.55 9.31 -8.96
N ASN A 28 -6.87 8.13 -9.49
CA ASN A 28 -6.70 6.84 -8.80
C ASN A 28 -5.94 5.83 -9.69
N PRO A 29 -5.14 4.93 -9.10
CA PRO A 29 -4.53 3.81 -9.82
C PRO A 29 -5.57 2.95 -10.55
N ARG A 30 -5.12 2.14 -11.52
CA ARG A 30 -5.99 1.19 -12.23
C ARG A 30 -6.63 0.22 -11.22
N PRO A 31 -7.89 -0.20 -11.41
CA PRO A 31 -8.58 -1.04 -10.42
C PRO A 31 -7.84 -2.31 -10.02
N GLY A 32 -7.21 -3.03 -10.95
CA GLY A 32 -6.49 -4.28 -10.65
C GLY A 32 -5.03 -4.13 -10.20
N VAL A 33 -4.66 -2.97 -9.66
CA VAL A 33 -3.38 -2.79 -8.92
C VAL A 33 -3.62 -2.09 -7.58
N GLN A 34 -4.88 -1.82 -7.25
CA GLN A 34 -5.24 -1.04 -6.06
C GLN A 34 -4.99 -1.88 -4.79
N GLY A 35 -5.24 -3.19 -4.86
CA GLY A 35 -5.01 -4.12 -3.77
C GLY A 35 -3.52 -4.28 -3.46
N ASP A 36 -2.69 -4.44 -4.50
CA ASP A 36 -1.24 -4.55 -4.38
C ASP A 36 -0.65 -3.34 -3.65
N ILE A 37 -1.10 -2.14 -4.06
CA ILE A 37 -0.69 -0.88 -3.44
C ILE A 37 -1.12 -0.86 -1.98
N ALA A 38 -2.38 -1.20 -1.68
CA ALA A 38 -2.87 -1.22 -0.31
C ALA A 38 -2.03 -2.14 0.60
N ARG A 39 -1.79 -3.39 0.16
CA ARG A 39 -0.98 -4.37 0.91
C ARG A 39 0.46 -3.92 1.08
N ALA A 40 1.05 -3.23 0.10
CA ALA A 40 2.38 -2.65 0.22
C ALA A 40 2.42 -1.54 1.28
N TYR A 41 1.43 -0.65 1.29
CA TYR A 41 1.33 0.41 2.31
C TYR A 41 1.19 -0.18 3.72
N PHE A 42 0.26 -1.11 3.93
CA PHE A 42 0.06 -1.77 5.23
C PHE A 42 1.33 -2.48 5.71
N TYR A 43 2.06 -3.13 4.82
CA TYR A 43 3.33 -3.77 5.17
C TYR A 43 4.38 -2.75 5.62
N MET A 44 4.57 -1.68 4.85
CA MET A 44 5.56 -0.65 5.15
C MET A 44 5.24 0.08 6.45
N SER A 45 3.98 0.49 6.64
CA SER A 45 3.51 1.06 7.89
C SER A 45 3.80 0.11 9.06
N ARG A 46 3.41 -1.17 8.94
CA ARG A 46 3.57 -2.13 10.04
C ARG A 46 5.03 -2.38 10.40
N LEU A 47 5.89 -2.49 9.40
CA LEU A 47 7.31 -2.78 9.55
C LEU A 47 8.07 -1.57 10.12
N TYR A 48 7.81 -0.38 9.59
CA TYR A 48 8.58 0.83 9.89
C TYR A 48 7.87 1.82 10.84
N LYS A 49 6.67 1.50 11.31
CA LYS A 49 5.84 2.36 12.18
C LYS A 49 5.55 3.72 11.54
N LEU A 50 5.28 3.69 10.24
CA LEU A 50 4.94 4.88 9.47
C LEU A 50 3.43 5.07 9.51
N PRO A 51 2.93 6.13 10.18
CA PRO A 51 1.49 6.34 10.31
C PRO A 51 0.87 6.62 8.95
N ILE A 52 -0.29 6.02 8.71
CA ILE A 52 -1.14 6.27 7.55
C ILE A 52 -2.27 7.20 8.00
N PRO A 53 -2.50 8.35 7.33
CA PRO A 53 -3.66 9.19 7.61
C PRO A 53 -4.97 8.42 7.45
N ASP A 54 -5.94 8.65 8.35
CA ASP A 54 -7.22 7.93 8.39
C ASP A 54 -7.95 7.91 7.02
N ASP A 55 -7.95 9.05 6.31
CA ASP A 55 -8.61 9.16 5.00
C ASP A 55 -7.95 8.28 3.93
N LEU A 56 -6.63 8.10 4.04
CA LEU A 56 -5.87 7.22 3.18
C LEU A 56 -6.06 5.76 3.60
N GLU A 57 -6.04 5.46 4.90
CA GLU A 57 -6.27 4.12 5.41
C GLU A 57 -7.64 3.57 4.94
N ASP A 58 -8.71 4.38 5.05
CA ASP A 58 -10.05 4.02 4.58
C ASP A 58 -10.08 3.66 3.09
N ARG A 59 -9.37 4.44 2.26
CA ARG A 59 -9.24 4.16 0.81
C ARG A 59 -8.46 2.88 0.56
N LEU A 60 -7.35 2.68 1.25
CA LEU A 60 -6.52 1.48 1.09
C LEU A 60 -7.27 0.23 1.54
N ARG A 61 -8.06 0.30 2.62
CA ARG A 61 -8.93 -0.81 3.06
C ARG A 61 -9.98 -1.15 2.01
N LEU A 62 -10.60 -0.13 1.40
CA LEU A 62 -11.55 -0.33 0.31
C LEU A 62 -10.89 -0.98 -0.91
N TRP A 63 -9.68 -0.55 -1.25
CA TRP A 63 -8.89 -1.09 -2.36
C TRP A 63 -8.50 -2.54 -2.12
N HIS A 64 -7.99 -2.86 -0.93
CA HIS A 64 -7.66 -4.23 -0.51
C HIS A 64 -8.85 -5.17 -0.59
N LEU A 65 -10.05 -4.72 -0.20
CA LEU A 65 -11.26 -5.55 -0.27
C LEU A 65 -11.74 -5.78 -1.70
N LYS A 66 -11.58 -4.77 -2.58
CA LYS A 66 -12.02 -4.85 -3.98
C LYS A 66 -11.10 -5.68 -4.85
N ASP A 67 -9.82 -5.76 -4.47
CA ASP A 67 -8.75 -6.35 -5.25
C ASP A 67 -7.97 -7.35 -4.35
N PRO A 68 -8.50 -8.56 -4.14
CA PRO A 68 -7.85 -9.58 -3.32
C PRO A 68 -6.52 -10.03 -3.95
N PRO A 69 -5.59 -10.61 -3.18
CA PRO A 69 -4.33 -11.05 -3.74
C PRO A 69 -4.50 -12.04 -4.89
N ASP A 70 -3.72 -11.86 -5.93
CA ASP A 70 -3.66 -12.78 -7.05
C ASP A 70 -2.44 -13.72 -7.00
N THR A 71 -2.41 -14.68 -7.92
CA THR A 71 -1.31 -15.65 -8.03
C THR A 71 0.04 -14.98 -8.30
N TRP A 72 0.05 -13.86 -9.02
CA TRP A 72 1.27 -13.15 -9.34
C TRP A 72 1.85 -12.47 -8.10
N GLU A 73 1.02 -11.89 -7.24
CA GLU A 73 1.44 -11.32 -5.97
C GLU A 73 2.01 -12.38 -5.02
N GLU A 74 1.40 -13.57 -4.95
CA GLU A 74 1.91 -14.69 -4.15
C GLU A 74 3.29 -15.17 -4.65
N GLU A 75 3.44 -15.33 -5.96
CA GLU A 75 4.71 -15.68 -6.60
C GLU A 75 5.77 -14.61 -6.33
N ARG A 76 5.41 -13.33 -6.52
CA ARG A 76 6.29 -12.20 -6.25
C ARG A 76 6.69 -12.14 -4.79
N ASN A 77 5.77 -12.36 -3.86
CA ASN A 77 6.06 -12.40 -2.42
C ASN A 77 7.07 -13.51 -2.09
N SER A 78 6.95 -14.66 -2.74
CA SER A 78 7.88 -15.79 -2.57
C SER A 78 9.27 -15.50 -3.14
N LEU A 79 9.35 -14.86 -4.31
CA LEU A 79 10.64 -14.43 -4.87
C LEU A 79 11.33 -13.36 -4.01
N ILE A 80 10.56 -12.43 -3.44
CA ILE A 80 11.08 -11.41 -2.53
C ILE A 80 11.62 -12.05 -1.26
N GLU A 81 10.90 -13.01 -0.67
CA GLU A 81 11.37 -13.75 0.51
C GLU A 81 12.71 -14.43 0.27
N MET A 82 12.90 -15.06 -0.90
CA MET A 82 14.17 -15.71 -1.23
C MET A 82 15.36 -14.74 -1.21
N VAL A 83 15.13 -13.45 -1.47
CA VAL A 83 16.17 -12.43 -1.52
C VAL A 83 16.31 -11.66 -0.20
N GLN A 84 15.19 -11.26 0.40
CA GLN A 84 15.15 -10.38 1.58
C GLN A 84 14.99 -11.14 2.91
N GLY A 85 14.55 -12.40 2.87
CA GLY A 85 14.28 -13.22 4.05
C GLY A 85 13.00 -12.87 4.80
N ASN A 86 12.17 -11.97 4.27
CA ASN A 86 10.88 -11.59 4.85
C ASN A 86 9.76 -11.59 3.78
N ARG A 87 8.54 -11.84 4.24
CA ARG A 87 7.31 -11.85 3.43
C ARG A 87 6.38 -10.73 3.85
N ASN A 88 5.56 -10.27 2.92
CA ASN A 88 4.41 -9.46 3.25
C ASN A 88 3.26 -10.34 3.80
N PRO A 89 2.93 -10.27 5.10
CA PRO A 89 1.90 -11.11 5.71
C PRO A 89 0.48 -10.75 5.23
N PHE A 90 0.28 -9.58 4.60
CA PHE A 90 -1.02 -9.16 4.08
C PHE A 90 -1.33 -9.72 2.69
N ILE A 91 -0.31 -10.29 2.00
CA ILE A 91 -0.51 -11.09 0.79
C ILE A 91 -0.91 -12.52 1.20
N ASP A 92 -0.16 -13.13 2.13
CA ASP A 92 -0.42 -14.51 2.57
C ASP A 92 -1.70 -14.65 3.41
N HIS A 93 -2.05 -13.60 4.16
CA HIS A 93 -3.21 -13.55 5.05
C HIS A 93 -3.95 -12.20 4.96
N PRO A 94 -4.75 -11.99 3.90
CA PRO A 94 -5.47 -10.74 3.66
C PRO A 94 -6.40 -10.32 4.79
N GLU A 95 -6.94 -11.28 5.54
CA GLU A 95 -7.82 -11.06 6.69
C GLU A 95 -7.15 -10.35 7.86
N ARG A 96 -5.80 -10.31 7.89
CA ARG A 96 -5.06 -9.60 8.93
C ARG A 96 -5.25 -8.10 8.86
N VAL A 97 -5.54 -7.54 7.67
CA VAL A 97 -5.81 -6.12 7.50
C VAL A 97 -7.00 -5.69 8.38
N GLU A 98 -8.03 -6.51 8.50
CA GLU A 98 -9.22 -6.20 9.32
C GLU A 98 -8.95 -6.23 10.83
N ARG A 99 -7.94 -7.01 11.26
CA ARG A 99 -7.59 -7.19 12.67
C ARG A 99 -6.62 -6.13 13.18
N VAL A 100 -5.82 -5.57 12.28
CA VAL A 100 -4.89 -4.50 12.61
C VAL A 100 -5.64 -3.17 12.52
N ARG A 101 -5.49 -2.35 13.56
CA ARG A 101 -5.93 -0.96 13.60
C ARG A 101 -4.69 -0.08 13.74
N ASP A 102 -4.84 1.20 13.37
CA ASP A 102 -3.83 2.24 13.57
C ASP A 102 -2.54 1.92 12.79
N PHE A 103 -2.62 1.94 11.46
CA PHE A 103 -1.47 1.76 10.58
C PHE A 103 -0.56 3.00 10.61
#